data_AF-A0A931MNI7-F1
#
_entry.id   AF-A0A931MNI7-F1
#
_cell.length_a   1.000
_cell.length_b   1.000
_cell.length_c   1.000
_cell.angle_alpha   90.00
_cell.angle_beta   90.00
_cell.angle_gamma   90.00
#
_symmetry.space_group_name_H-M   'P 1'
#
loop_
_entity.id
_entity.type
_entity.pdbx_description
1 polymer ?
#
loop_
_entity_poly.entity_id
_entity_poly.type
_entity_poly.pdbx_seq_one_letter_code
_entity_poly.pdbx_strand_id
1 'polypeptide(L)'
;MRSLPGSIRGLRERFRSLPSDVTMAPGTYRAVFVGPALLRFVAPRAIALGGMPRWYGKRVAADGTAANLLVTDDGTLREDLPIRVATEPSWLDGRPAVVVSYGSDGPIPWRWVRDEFRALDERTMLGLTFAVAPWSRVAASPFVLVRDDSRS
;
A
#
# COMPACT_ATOMS: atom_id res chain seq x y z
N MET A 1 1.16 12.44 14.05
CA MET A 1 1.60 12.16 12.66
C MET A 1 2.43 13.34 12.19
N ARG A 2 3.72 13.16 11.85
CA ARG A 2 4.51 14.26 11.25
C ARG A 2 3.81 14.74 9.97
N SER A 3 3.84 16.05 9.70
CA SER A 3 3.27 16.60 8.46
C SER A 3 3.91 15.93 7.24
N LEU A 4 3.09 15.27 6.42
CA LEU A 4 3.54 14.69 5.15
C LEU A 4 3.49 15.75 4.05
N PRO A 5 4.41 15.71 3.08
CA PRO A 5 4.35 16.60 1.93
C PRO A 5 3.02 16.47 1.17
N GLY A 6 2.48 17.60 0.70
CA GLY A 6 1.23 17.61 -0.08
C GLY A 6 1.40 17.22 -1.56
N SER A 7 2.63 17.18 -2.07
CA SER A 7 2.94 16.87 -3.47
C SER A 7 3.48 15.45 -3.65
N ILE A 8 3.23 14.86 -4.82
CA ILE A 8 3.77 13.53 -5.18
C ILE A 8 5.30 13.54 -5.15
N ARG A 9 5.94 14.60 -5.65
CA ARG A 9 7.40 14.74 -5.62
C ARG A 9 7.94 14.73 -4.19
N GLY A 10 7.34 15.54 -3.30
CA GLY A 10 7.74 15.60 -1.90
C GLY A 10 7.54 14.26 -1.18
N LEU A 11 6.47 13.53 -1.49
CA LEU A 11 6.23 12.20 -0.92
C LEU A 11 7.26 11.17 -1.41
N ARG A 12 7.67 11.22 -2.68
CA ARG A 12 8.76 10.39 -3.20
C ARG A 12 10.10 10.72 -2.55
N GLU A 13 10.43 12.01 -2.41
CA GLU A 13 11.64 12.45 -1.70
C GLU A 13 11.62 12.00 -0.25
N ARG A 14 10.46 12.11 0.42
CA ARG A 14 10.29 11.60 1.78
C ARG A 14 10.53 10.09 1.82
N PHE A 15 9.94 9.30 0.93
CA PHE A 15 10.15 7.86 0.85
C PHE A 15 11.63 7.48 0.71
N ARG A 16 12.38 8.19 -0.17
CA ARG A 16 13.84 7.98 -0.31
C ARG A 16 14.62 8.27 0.97
N SER A 17 14.18 9.26 1.77
CA SER A 17 14.85 9.62 3.03
C SER A 17 14.59 8.65 4.19
N LEU A 18 13.63 7.73 4.06
CA LEU A 18 13.27 6.82 5.15
C LEU A 18 14.29 5.67 5.30
N PRO A 19 14.37 5.06 6.51
CA PRO A 19 15.07 3.81 6.72
C PRO A 19 14.58 2.74 5.72
N SER A 20 15.50 1.92 5.24
CA SER A 20 15.23 0.89 4.24
C SER A 20 15.25 -0.54 4.81
N ASP A 21 15.86 -0.71 5.98
CA ASP A 21 15.96 -1.94 6.77
C ASP A 21 14.69 -2.18 7.59
N VAL A 22 13.53 -2.22 6.92
CA VAL A 22 12.23 -2.29 7.59
C VAL A 22 11.49 -3.56 7.19
N THR A 23 10.82 -4.18 8.16
CA THR A 23 9.84 -5.24 7.95
C THR A 23 8.44 -4.73 8.30
N MET A 24 7.41 -5.39 7.77
CA MET A 24 6.02 -5.12 8.16
C MET A 24 5.61 -6.17 9.19
N ALA A 25 5.35 -5.71 10.42
CA ALA A 25 4.92 -6.59 11.50
C ALA A 25 3.51 -7.15 11.24
N PRO A 26 3.17 -8.33 11.77
CA PRO A 26 1.80 -8.82 11.75
C PRO A 26 0.81 -7.81 12.33
N GLY A 27 -0.40 -7.74 11.77
CA GLY A 27 -1.48 -6.88 12.21
C GLY A 27 -2.38 -6.38 11.08
N THR A 28 -3.40 -5.63 11.47
CA THR A 28 -4.31 -4.93 10.57
C THR A 28 -3.79 -3.51 10.30
N TYR A 29 -3.77 -3.10 9.04
CA TYR A 29 -3.32 -1.79 8.60
C TYR A 29 -4.39 -1.11 7.75
N ARG A 30 -4.80 0.08 8.17
CA ARG A 30 -5.75 0.92 7.44
C ARG A 30 -5.03 1.81 6.43
N ALA A 31 -5.55 1.86 5.21
CA ALA A 31 -5.07 2.75 4.17
C ALA A 31 -5.57 4.19 4.35
N VAL A 32 -4.69 5.16 4.15
CA VAL A 32 -4.99 6.59 4.13
C VAL A 32 -4.37 7.21 2.88
N PHE A 33 -5.20 7.72 1.97
CA PHE A 33 -4.72 8.40 0.77
C PHE A 33 -4.12 9.77 1.12
N VAL A 34 -2.90 10.03 0.65
CA VAL A 34 -2.17 11.27 0.89
C VAL A 34 -1.75 11.93 -0.44
N GLY A 35 -1.16 13.12 -0.37
CA GLY A 35 -0.76 13.87 -1.56
C GLY A 35 -1.87 14.77 -2.12
N PRO A 36 -1.84 15.11 -3.41
CA PRO A 36 -2.76 16.09 -4.00
C PRO A 36 -4.24 15.71 -3.84
N ALA A 37 -5.12 16.70 -3.66
CA ALA A 37 -6.55 16.46 -3.42
C ALA A 37 -7.22 15.61 -4.53
N LEU A 38 -6.86 15.85 -5.79
CA LEU A 38 -7.36 15.07 -6.92
C LEU A 38 -7.03 13.58 -6.78
N LEU A 39 -5.81 13.25 -6.36
CA LEU A 39 -5.39 11.86 -6.16
C LEU A 39 -6.22 11.19 -5.08
N ARG A 40 -6.42 11.87 -3.94
CA ARG A 40 -7.21 11.34 -2.81
C ARG A 40 -8.67 11.06 -3.19
N PHE A 41 -9.20 11.77 -4.18
CA PHE A 41 -10.55 11.57 -4.69
C PHE A 41 -10.65 10.46 -5.75
N VAL A 42 -9.65 10.35 -6.63
CA VAL A 42 -9.65 9.38 -7.75
C VAL A 42 -9.21 7.99 -7.29
N ALA A 43 -8.22 7.87 -6.41
CA ALA A 43 -7.64 6.59 -6.02
C ALA A 43 -8.67 5.59 -5.45
N PRO A 44 -9.57 5.96 -4.50
CA PRO A 44 -10.58 5.01 -3.99
C PRO A 44 -11.50 4.48 -5.09
N ARG A 45 -11.86 5.33 -6.07
CA ARG A 45 -12.74 4.96 -7.18
C ARG A 45 -12.06 4.04 -8.16
N ALA A 46 -10.80 4.32 -8.51
CA ALA A 46 -10.02 3.45 -9.37
C ALA A 46 -9.83 2.06 -8.75
N ILE A 47 -9.59 2.00 -7.43
CA ILE A 47 -9.48 0.73 -6.69
C ILE A 47 -10.81 -0.04 -6.69
N ALA A 48 -11.93 0.66 -6.50
CA ALA A 48 -13.26 0.05 -6.59
C ALA A 48 -13.53 -0.55 -7.98
N LEU A 49 -13.17 0.16 -9.05
CA LEU A 49 -13.29 -0.34 -10.43
C LEU A 49 -12.38 -1.56 -10.70
N GLY A 50 -11.27 -1.68 -9.98
CA GLY A 50 -10.42 -2.88 -10.01
C GLY A 50 -10.99 -4.08 -9.23
N GLY A 51 -12.20 -3.98 -8.66
CA GLY A 51 -12.83 -5.08 -7.93
C GLY A 51 -12.63 -5.05 -6.43
N MET A 52 -12.07 -3.97 -5.86
CA MET A 52 -11.96 -3.78 -4.40
C MET A 52 -12.79 -2.58 -3.92
N PRO A 53 -14.13 -2.60 -4.05
CA PRO A 53 -14.97 -1.53 -3.51
C PRO A 53 -14.83 -1.49 -1.98
N ARG A 54 -14.79 -0.27 -1.42
CA ARG A 54 -14.62 -0.04 0.04
C ARG A 54 -13.37 -0.70 0.62
N TRP A 55 -12.30 -0.73 -0.16
CA TRP A 55 -11.00 -1.17 0.33
C TRP A 55 -10.58 -0.40 1.59
N TYR A 56 -10.32 -1.16 2.65
CA TYR A 56 -9.93 -0.66 3.96
C TYR A 56 -8.42 -0.54 4.10
N GLY A 57 -7.70 -1.55 3.62
CA GLY A 57 -6.26 -1.70 3.81
C GLY A 57 -5.83 -3.15 3.71
N LYS A 58 -4.94 -3.60 4.61
CA LYS A 58 -4.28 -4.91 4.51
C LYS A 58 -4.18 -5.59 5.87
N ARG A 59 -4.20 -6.92 5.90
CA ARG A 59 -3.82 -7.72 7.06
C ARG A 59 -2.55 -8.51 6.75
N VAL A 60 -1.67 -8.60 7.73
CA VAL A 60 -0.50 -9.47 7.74
C VAL A 60 -0.64 -10.41 8.92
N ALA A 61 -0.70 -11.71 8.67
CA ALA A 61 -0.76 -12.73 9.70
C ALA A 61 0.63 -13.09 10.20
N ALA A 62 0.70 -13.72 11.38
CA ALA A 62 1.96 -14.14 12.00
C ALA A 62 2.66 -15.28 11.23
N ASP A 63 1.89 -16.06 10.46
CA ASP A 63 2.40 -17.12 9.60
C ASP A 63 2.95 -16.62 8.25
N GLY A 64 2.99 -15.29 8.06
CA GLY A 64 3.48 -14.64 6.84
C GLY A 64 2.44 -14.53 5.72
N THR A 65 1.22 -15.04 5.91
CA THR A 65 0.12 -14.79 4.95
C THR A 65 -0.37 -13.35 5.06
N ALA A 66 -0.92 -12.82 3.97
CA ALA A 66 -1.46 -11.47 3.94
C ALA A 66 -2.59 -11.34 2.92
N ALA A 67 -3.52 -10.43 3.18
CA ALA A 67 -4.68 -10.17 2.34
C ALA A 67 -5.03 -8.68 2.33
N ASN A 68 -5.72 -8.23 1.29
CA ASN A 68 -6.43 -6.95 1.36
C ASN A 68 -7.68 -7.11 2.23
N LEU A 69 -8.15 -6.00 2.79
CA LEU A 69 -9.35 -5.95 3.60
C LEU A 69 -10.39 -5.05 2.93
N LEU A 70 -11.62 -5.52 2.81
CA LEU A 70 -12.77 -4.71 2.41
C LEU A 70 -13.69 -4.49 3.61
N VAL A 71 -14.31 -3.32 3.66
CA VAL A 71 -15.44 -3.08 4.57
C VAL A 71 -16.71 -3.65 3.95
N THR A 72 -17.42 -4.50 4.68
CA THR A 72 -18.73 -5.06 4.32
C THR A 72 -19.86 -4.07 4.60
N ASP A 73 -21.10 -4.41 4.21
CA ASP A 73 -22.27 -3.55 4.45
C ASP A 73 -22.58 -3.36 5.94
N ASP A 74 -22.30 -4.36 6.77
CA ASP A 74 -22.45 -4.30 8.23
C ASP A 74 -21.26 -3.65 8.96
N GLY A 75 -20.26 -3.15 8.21
CA GLY A 75 -19.11 -2.45 8.75
C GLY A 75 -17.98 -3.34 9.29
N THR A 76 -18.11 -4.67 9.15
CA THR A 76 -17.04 -5.63 9.47
C THR A 76 -15.94 -5.65 8.39
N LEU A 77 -14.81 -6.29 8.69
CA LEU A 77 -13.70 -6.44 7.75
C LEU A 77 -13.68 -7.86 7.19
N ARG A 78 -13.71 -7.96 5.86
CA ARG A 78 -13.56 -9.21 5.12
C ARG A 78 -12.21 -9.24 4.41
N GLU A 79 -11.49 -10.35 4.54
CA GLU A 79 -10.31 -10.59 3.71
C GLU A 79 -10.69 -10.82 2.25
N ASP A 80 -9.90 -10.21 1.38
CA ASP A 80 -10.07 -10.22 -0.05
C ASP A 80 -8.70 -10.20 -0.72
N LEU A 81 -8.58 -10.85 -1.87
CA LEU A 81 -7.35 -10.92 -2.68
C LEU A 81 -6.05 -11.16 -1.88
N PRO A 82 -5.58 -12.42 -1.79
CA PRO A 82 -4.30 -12.74 -1.18
C PRO A 82 -3.16 -11.92 -1.78
N ILE A 83 -2.24 -11.49 -0.93
CA ILE A 83 -1.05 -10.74 -1.29
C ILE A 83 0.19 -11.39 -0.67
N ARG A 84 1.33 -11.17 -1.32
CA ARG A 84 2.65 -11.56 -0.83
C ARG A 84 3.36 -10.34 -0.27
N VAL A 85 4.00 -10.51 0.87
CA VAL A 85 4.85 -9.50 1.50
C VAL A 85 6.29 -9.99 1.45
N ALA A 86 7.18 -9.18 0.90
CA ALA A 86 8.61 -9.49 0.83
C ALA A 86 9.45 -8.23 1.00
N THR A 87 10.73 -8.38 1.31
CA THR A 87 11.69 -7.27 1.22
C THR A 87 12.42 -7.37 -0.12
N GLU A 88 12.27 -6.37 -0.98
CA GLU A 88 12.95 -6.31 -2.28
C GLU A 88 13.51 -4.91 -2.54
N PRO A 89 14.43 -4.75 -3.53
CA PRO A 89 14.84 -3.44 -4.01
C PRO A 89 13.65 -2.61 -4.51
N SER A 90 13.51 -1.39 -3.99
CA SER A 90 12.48 -0.44 -4.43
C SER A 90 12.69 -0.04 -5.89
N TRP A 91 11.60 0.04 -6.66
CA TRP A 91 11.64 0.59 -8.02
C TRP A 91 11.94 2.09 -8.08
N LEU A 92 11.86 2.81 -6.95
CA LEU A 92 12.15 4.24 -6.90
C LEU A 92 13.65 4.56 -6.80
N ASP A 93 14.38 3.79 -5.98
CA ASP A 93 15.77 4.13 -5.60
C ASP A 93 16.69 2.91 -5.43
N GLY A 94 16.21 1.69 -5.70
CA GLY A 94 16.98 0.44 -5.59
C GLY A 94 17.30 0.00 -4.16
N ARG A 95 16.97 0.80 -3.14
CA ARG A 95 17.19 0.42 -1.74
C ARG A 95 16.06 -0.48 -1.25
N PRO A 96 16.31 -1.34 -0.24
CA PRO A 96 15.29 -2.23 0.29
C PRO A 96 13.99 -1.49 0.69
N ALA A 97 12.87 -2.13 0.43
CA ALA A 97 11.54 -1.71 0.85
C ALA A 97 10.68 -2.95 1.13
N VAL A 98 9.66 -2.79 1.98
CA VAL A 98 8.60 -3.79 2.09
C VAL A 98 7.74 -3.71 0.85
N VAL A 99 7.57 -4.83 0.18
CA VAL A 99 6.88 -4.94 -1.10
C VAL A 99 5.68 -5.84 -0.93
N VAL A 100 4.53 -5.30 -1.33
CA VAL A 100 3.27 -6.02 -1.37
C VAL A 100 2.89 -6.22 -2.83
N SER A 101 2.71 -7.47 -3.25
CA SER A 101 2.34 -7.81 -4.62
C SER A 101 1.32 -8.95 -4.65
N TYR A 102 0.65 -9.11 -5.80
CA TYR A 102 -0.31 -10.19 -6.03
C TYR A 102 0.32 -11.41 -6.73
N GLY A 103 1.63 -11.33 -7.03
CA GLY A 103 2.32 -12.32 -7.86
C GLY A 103 1.88 -12.30 -9.34
N SER A 104 2.58 -13.06 -10.19
CA SER A 104 2.24 -13.22 -11.61
C SER A 104 0.86 -13.83 -11.84
N ASP A 105 0.40 -14.64 -10.89
CA ASP A 105 -0.85 -15.40 -10.96
C ASP A 105 -2.05 -14.62 -10.41
N GLY A 106 -1.82 -13.42 -9.83
CA GLY A 106 -2.86 -12.58 -9.25
C GLY A 106 -3.90 -12.11 -10.28
N PRO A 107 -5.08 -11.61 -9.86
CA PRO A 107 -6.08 -11.10 -10.80
C PRO A 107 -5.58 -9.87 -11.58
N ILE A 108 -6.12 -9.66 -12.78
CA ILE A 108 -5.91 -8.41 -13.54
C ILE A 108 -6.83 -7.32 -12.95
N PRO A 109 -6.37 -6.08 -12.77
CA PRO A 109 -5.03 -5.55 -13.11
C PRO A 109 -3.96 -5.73 -12.01
N TRP A 110 -4.35 -6.28 -10.85
CA TRP A 110 -3.54 -6.34 -9.64
C TRP A 110 -2.21 -7.08 -9.79
N ARG A 111 -2.09 -8.09 -10.67
CA ARG A 111 -0.81 -8.75 -10.98
C ARG A 111 0.27 -7.81 -11.52
N TRP A 112 -0.11 -6.64 -12.05
CA TRP A 112 0.81 -5.62 -12.54
C TRP A 112 1.08 -4.50 -11.53
N VAL A 113 0.45 -4.58 -10.36
CA VAL A 113 0.54 -3.61 -9.30
C VAL A 113 1.40 -4.16 -8.17
N ARG A 114 2.28 -3.32 -7.65
CA ARG A 114 2.95 -3.54 -6.36
C ARG A 114 2.88 -2.29 -5.53
N ASP A 115 2.72 -2.45 -4.22
CA ASP A 115 2.89 -1.38 -3.27
C ASP A 115 4.26 -1.53 -2.60
N GLU A 116 5.01 -0.44 -2.46
CA GLU A 116 6.28 -0.42 -1.75
C GLU A 116 6.19 0.49 -0.53
N PHE A 117 6.72 0.04 0.61
CA PHE A 117 6.58 0.72 1.89
C PHE A 117 7.91 0.88 2.62
N ARG A 118 8.01 1.98 3.36
CA ARG A 118 9.01 2.21 4.41
C ARG A 118 8.34 2.82 5.64
N ALA A 119 8.84 2.50 6.83
CA ALA A 119 8.28 3.06 8.07
C ALA A 119 8.52 4.56 8.16
N LEU A 120 7.44 5.30 8.47
CA LEU A 120 7.49 6.67 8.96
C LEU A 120 7.75 6.70 10.46
N ASP A 121 7.17 5.75 11.18
CA ASP A 121 7.30 5.47 12.61
C ASP A 121 6.85 4.02 12.89
N GLU A 122 6.79 3.62 14.16
CA GLU A 122 6.43 2.27 14.60
C GLU A 122 5.04 1.78 14.14
N ARG A 123 4.13 2.70 13.82
CA ARG A 123 2.73 2.36 13.50
C ARG A 123 2.30 2.83 12.12
N THR A 124 3.18 3.51 11.40
CA THR A 124 2.84 4.20 10.17
C THR A 124 3.88 3.90 9.09
N MET A 125 3.42 3.49 7.91
CA MET A 125 4.28 3.26 6.75
C MET A 125 3.87 4.17 5.60
N LEU A 126 4.85 4.83 4.97
CA LEU A 126 4.62 5.55 3.73
C LEU A 126 4.71 4.55 2.57
N GLY A 127 3.64 4.45 1.80
CA GLY A 127 3.51 3.59 0.64
C GLY A 127 3.56 4.35 -0.68
N LEU A 128 4.10 3.70 -1.71
CA LEU A 128 4.02 4.10 -3.10
C LEU A 128 3.49 2.93 -3.92
N THR A 129 2.33 3.10 -4.57
CA THR A 129 1.79 2.10 -5.51
C THR A 129 2.39 2.29 -6.89
N PHE A 130 3.04 1.25 -7.41
CA PHE A 130 3.54 1.20 -8.78
C PHE A 130 2.68 0.27 -9.62
N ALA A 131 2.31 0.73 -10.82
CA ALA A 131 1.71 -0.11 -11.85
C ALA A 131 2.66 -0.23 -13.04
N VAL A 132 2.86 -1.46 -13.51
CA VAL A 132 3.58 -1.74 -14.76
C VAL A 132 2.56 -1.82 -15.89
N ALA A 133 2.49 -0.79 -16.72
CA ALA A 133 1.88 -0.92 -18.03
C ALA A 133 2.93 -1.47 -19.02
N PRO A 134 2.53 -2.12 -20.13
CA PRO A 134 3.47 -2.61 -21.16
C PRO A 134 4.41 -1.54 -21.73
N TRP A 135 4.09 -0.25 -21.55
CA TRP A 135 4.76 0.87 -22.22
C TRP A 135 5.40 1.88 -21.26
N SER A 136 5.13 1.83 -19.95
CA SER A 136 5.79 2.69 -18.95
C SER A 136 5.43 2.29 -17.52
N ARG A 137 6.32 2.65 -16.57
CA ARG A 137 6.00 2.70 -15.14
C ARG A 137 5.19 3.98 -14.89
N VAL A 138 3.90 3.86 -14.60
CA VAL A 138 3.07 5.03 -14.28
C VAL A 138 2.97 5.21 -12.77
N ALA A 139 3.38 6.41 -12.36
CA ALA A 139 3.25 7.11 -11.09
C ALA A 139 2.97 6.28 -9.82
N ALA A 140 4.04 6.09 -9.04
CA ALA A 140 4.01 5.90 -7.58
C ALA A 140 2.90 6.75 -6.93
N SER A 141 1.72 6.16 -6.73
CA SER A 141 0.59 6.81 -6.08
C SER A 141 0.80 6.69 -4.57
N PRO A 142 1.02 7.81 -3.86
CA PRO A 142 1.31 7.75 -2.44
C PRO A 142 0.05 7.49 -1.60
N PHE A 143 0.21 6.63 -0.61
CA PHE A 143 -0.74 6.42 0.46
C PHE A 143 0.02 6.02 1.73
N VAL A 144 -0.68 5.93 2.85
CA VAL A 144 -0.10 5.53 4.13
C VAL A 144 -0.84 4.31 4.64
N LEU A 145 -0.12 3.39 5.25
CA LEU A 145 -0.69 2.35 6.09
C LEU A 145 -0.52 2.76 7.55
N VAL A 146 -1.62 2.78 8.29
CA VAL A 146 -1.65 3.06 9.73
C VAL A 146 -2.10 1.79 10.44
N ARG A 147 -1.31 1.31 11.40
CA ARG A 147 -1.66 0.15 12.21
C ARG A 147 -2.96 0.41 12.97
N ASP A 148 -3.90 -0.52 12.88
CA ASP A 148 -5.20 -0.45 13.50
C ASP A 148 -5.49 -1.72 14.31
N ASP A 149 -5.10 -1.66 15.58
CA ASP A 149 -5.25 -2.79 16.50
C ASP A 149 -6.69 -2.94 17.02
N SER A 150 -7.55 -1.96 16.77
CA SER A 150 -8.95 -1.98 17.21
C SER A 150 -9.83 -2.94 16.40
N ARG A 151 -9.36 -3.36 15.22
CA ARG A 151 -10.06 -4.26 14.28
C ARG A 151 -9.25 -5.52 13.97
N SER A 152 -8.60 -6.05 15.01
CA SER A 152 -7.82 -7.30 14.97
C SER A 152 -8.72 -8.48 14.58
#